data_AF-A0A258QM38-F1
#
_entry.id   AF-A0A258QM38-F1
#
_cell.length_a   1.000
_cell.length_b   1.000
_cell.length_c   1.000
_cell.angle_alpha   90.00
_cell.angle_beta   90.00
_cell.angle_gamma   90.00
#
_symmetry.space_group_name_H-M   'P 1'
#
loop_
_entity.id
_entity.type
_entity.pdbx_description
1 polymer ?
#
loop_
_entity_poly.entity_id
_entity_poly.type
_entity_poly.pdbx_seq_one_letter_code
_entity_poly.pdbx_strand_id
1 'polypeptide(L)'
;MTSKILSIMPADDWYALISDAEEGIGYEPLTCFALVQTDEDGEITTEVRPMIWADTAVAFADEIEGFLDLERVEEIGDDELELDEEEQ
;
A
#
# COMPACT_ATOMS: atom_id res chain seq x y z
N MET A 1 24.05 2.10 6.37
CA MET A 1 22.60 2.09 6.58
C MET A 1 22.17 0.72 7.06
N THR A 2 21.53 0.63 8.22
CA THR A 2 20.88 -0.60 8.70
C THR A 2 19.41 -0.31 8.88
N SER A 3 18.53 -1.15 8.32
CA SER A 3 17.08 -1.03 8.50
C SER A 3 16.53 -2.24 9.26
N LYS A 4 15.49 -2.00 10.07
CA LYS A 4 14.81 -3.02 10.86
C LYS A 4 13.30 -2.78 10.85
N ILE A 5 12.55 -3.83 10.54
CA ILE A 5 11.09 -3.85 10.73
C ILE A 5 10.78 -3.96 12.22
N LEU A 6 10.05 -2.98 12.75
CA LEU A 6 9.60 -2.93 14.14
C LEU A 6 8.19 -3.51 14.31
N SER A 7 7.31 -3.29 13.33
CA SER A 7 5.92 -3.75 13.35
C SER A 7 5.40 -3.94 11.93
N ILE A 8 4.39 -4.81 11.78
CA ILE A 8 3.64 -5.03 10.54
C ILE A 8 2.17 -4.69 10.82
N MET A 9 1.54 -3.96 9.90
CA MET A 9 0.15 -3.54 9.94
C MET A 9 -0.57 -4.05 8.68
N PRO A 10 -1.85 -4.43 8.79
CA PRO A 10 -2.64 -4.81 7.61
C PRO A 10 -2.77 -3.62 6.64
N ALA A 11 -2.88 -3.94 5.35
CA ALA A 11 -3.03 -2.98 4.26
C ALA A 11 -4.22 -3.34 3.38
N ASP A 12 -5.30 -3.83 3.99
CA ASP A 12 -6.53 -4.18 3.28
C ASP A 12 -7.01 -2.99 2.46
N ASP A 13 -7.43 -3.26 1.23
CA ASP A 13 -7.93 -2.27 0.26
C ASP A 13 -6.91 -1.21 -0.19
N TRP A 14 -5.63 -1.36 0.17
CA TRP A 14 -4.57 -0.48 -0.32
C TRP A 14 -3.85 -1.07 -1.53
N TYR A 15 -3.54 -0.21 -2.49
CA TYR A 15 -2.86 -0.52 -3.72
C TYR A 15 -1.70 0.45 -3.95
N ALA A 16 -0.59 -0.05 -4.49
CA ALA A 16 0.48 0.77 -5.04
C ALA A 16 0.19 1.07 -6.51
N LEU A 17 0.30 2.34 -6.89
CA LEU A 17 0.22 2.78 -8.28
C LEU A 17 1.62 2.68 -8.87
N ILE A 18 1.77 1.84 -9.90
CA ILE A 18 3.05 1.58 -10.55
C ILE A 18 2.91 1.89 -12.04
N SER A 19 3.77 2.76 -12.55
CA SER A 19 3.87 3.08 -13.97
C SER A 19 4.73 2.03 -14.67
N ASP A 20 4.13 1.35 -15.63
CA ASP A 20 4.81 0.52 -16.62
C ASP A 20 4.84 1.25 -17.99
N ALA A 21 5.97 1.15 -18.69
CA ALA A 21 6.15 1.86 -19.95
C ALA A 21 5.31 1.30 -21.11
N GLU A 22 4.91 0.04 -21.04
CA GLU A 22 4.10 -0.65 -22.07
C GLU A 22 2.62 -0.71 -21.69
N GLU A 23 2.30 -0.88 -20.41
CA GLU A 23 0.93 -1.15 -19.92
C GLU A 23 0.24 0.05 -19.24
N GLY A 24 0.96 1.14 -18.96
CA GLY A 24 0.40 2.34 -18.31
C GLY A 24 0.47 2.27 -16.79
N ILE A 25 -0.54 2.78 -16.07
CA ILE A 25 -0.57 2.74 -14.60
C ILE A 25 -1.29 1.47 -14.14
N GLY A 26 -0.56 0.58 -13.47
CA GLY A 26 -1.08 -0.61 -12.79
C GLY A 26 -1.36 -0.35 -11.30
N TYR A 27 -2.27 -1.14 -10.74
CA TYR A 27 -2.63 -1.13 -9.32
C TYR A 27 -2.22 -2.46 -8.71
N GLU A 28 -1.18 -2.44 -7.88
CA GLU A 28 -0.66 -3.65 -7.22
C GLU A 28 -1.13 -3.70 -5.76
N PRO A 29 -1.83 -4.75 -5.32
CA PRO A 29 -2.35 -4.84 -3.96
C PRO A 29 -1.20 -4.89 -2.94
N LEU A 30 -1.32 -4.10 -1.87
CA LEU A 30 -0.37 -4.14 -0.77
C LEU A 30 -0.53 -5.44 0.02
N THR A 31 0.61 -6.03 0.39
CA THR A 31 0.66 -7.15 1.33
C THR A 31 0.51 -6.66 2.76
N CYS A 32 1.19 -5.57 3.11
CA CYS A 32 1.13 -4.94 4.43
C CYS A 32 1.83 -3.58 4.45
N PHE A 33 1.69 -2.85 5.55
CA PHE A 33 2.55 -1.73 5.91
C PHE A 33 3.57 -2.17 6.98
N ALA A 34 4.82 -1.74 6.83
CA ALA A 34 5.86 -1.99 7.83
C ALA A 34 6.28 -0.69 8.52
N LEU A 35 6.32 -0.68 9.85
CA LEU A 35 7.02 0.36 10.60
C LEU A 35 8.51 0.03 10.57
N VAL A 36 9.29 0.80 9.83
CA VAL A 36 10.72 0.57 9.60
C VAL A 36 11.52 1.60 10.38
N GLN A 37 12.52 1.13 11.11
CA GLN A 37 13.55 1.97 11.70
C GLN A 37 14.82 1.89 10.85
N THR A 38 15.41 3.04 10.58
CA THR A 38 16.66 3.17 9.84
C THR A 38 17.70 3.86 10.70
N ASP A 39 18.93 3.33 10.71
CA ASP A 39 20.12 3.97 11.28
C ASP A 39 21.07 4.36 10.14
N GLU A 40 21.22 5.67 9.97
CA GLU A 40 22.16 6.28 9.03
C GLU A 40 23.09 7.24 9.78
N ASP A 41 24.36 6.86 9.88
CA ASP A 41 25.41 7.61 10.56
C ASP A 41 25.05 8.05 12.01
N GLY A 42 24.28 7.21 12.72
CA GLY A 42 23.85 7.45 14.10
C GLY A 42 22.58 8.29 14.24
N GLU A 43 21.99 8.73 13.13
CA GLU A 43 20.64 9.29 13.11
C GLU A 43 19.62 8.16 12.94
N ILE A 44 18.73 8.03 13.92
CA ILE A 44 17.67 7.02 13.91
C ILE A 44 16.37 7.66 13.44
N THR A 45 15.86 7.19 12.31
CA THR A 45 14.54 7.59 11.79
C THR A 45 13.57 6.41 11.87
N THR A 46 12.28 6.72 11.84
CA THR A 46 11.23 5.70 11.81
C THR A 46 10.12 6.16 10.89
N GLU A 47 9.72 5.30 9.97
CA GLU A 47 8.75 5.59 8.92
C GLU A 47 7.87 4.37 8.65
N VAL A 48 6.69 4.60 8.07
CA VAL A 48 5.78 3.53 7.64
C VAL A 48 5.98 3.34 6.14
N ARG A 49 6.30 2.12 5.72
CA ARG A 49 6.57 1.79 4.32
C ARG A 49 5.61 0.73 3.78
N PRO A 50 5.07 0.90 2.55
CA PRO A 50 4.24 -0.09 1.90
C PRO A 50 5.07 -1.29 1.45
N MET A 51 4.49 -2.49 1.51
CA MET A 51 5.12 -3.71 1.01
C MET A 51 4.20 -4.47 0.07
N ILE A 52 4.73 -5.01 -1.02
CA ILE A 52 4.01 -5.86 -1.98
C ILE A 52 4.70 -7.21 -2.17
N TRP A 53 3.97 -8.16 -2.75
CA TRP A 53 4.54 -9.42 -3.23
C TRP A 53 5.23 -9.20 -4.58
N ALA A 54 6.56 -9.25 -4.61
CA ALA A 54 7.37 -9.11 -5.81
C ALA A 54 7.92 -10.49 -6.24
N ASP A 55 7.08 -11.25 -6.96
CA ASP A 55 7.31 -12.61 -7.48
C ASP A 55 7.62 -13.71 -6.47
N THR A 56 8.69 -13.55 -5.70
CA THR A 56 9.28 -14.58 -4.83
C THR A 56 9.42 -14.13 -3.38
N ALA A 57 9.31 -12.83 -3.11
CA ALA A 57 9.46 -12.27 -1.78
C ALA A 57 8.60 -11.02 -1.60
N VAL A 58 8.36 -10.67 -0.34
CA VAL A 58 7.76 -9.39 0.02
C VAL A 58 8.85 -8.31 -0.01
N ALA A 59 8.61 -7.23 -0.76
CA ALA A 59 9.54 -6.12 -0.95
C ALA A 59 8.84 -4.78 -0.68
N PHE A 60 9.62 -3.71 -0.45
CA PHE A 60 9.06 -2.37 -0.30
C PHE A 60 8.53 -1.85 -1.63
N ALA A 61 7.27 -1.42 -1.65
CA ALA A 61 6.61 -0.97 -2.88
C ALA A 61 7.25 0.32 -3.42
N ASP A 62 7.68 1.21 -2.52
CA ASP A 62 8.29 2.49 -2.85
C ASP A 62 9.74 2.38 -3.36
N GLU A 63 10.32 1.17 -3.37
CA GLU A 63 11.59 0.87 -4.01
C GLU A 63 11.44 0.29 -5.43
N ILE A 64 10.21 0.02 -5.88
CA ILE A 64 9.94 -0.56 -7.19
C ILE A 64 10.02 0.51 -8.26
N GLU A 65 10.64 0.16 -9.39
CA GLU A 65 10.71 1.05 -10.54
C GLU A 65 9.31 1.42 -11.01
N GLY A 66 9.07 2.72 -11.20
CA GLY A 66 7.76 3.23 -11.61
C GLY A 66 6.76 3.43 -10.48
N PHE A 67 7.10 3.19 -9.20
CA PHE A 67 6.22 3.55 -8.08
C PHE A 67 5.84 5.04 -8.13
N LEU A 68 4.54 5.31 -8.07
CA LEU A 68 3.98 6.66 -8.13
C LEU A 68 3.40 7.10 -6.78
N ASP A 69 2.44 6.33 -6.26
CA ASP A 69 1.69 6.68 -5.05
C ASP A 69 0.97 5.45 -4.47
N LEU A 70 0.24 5.66 -3.37
CA LEU A 70 -0.66 4.71 -2.77
C LEU A 70 -2.11 5.17 -2.89
N GLU A 71 -3.01 4.25 -3.18
CA GLU A 71 -4.44 4.50 -3.21
C GLU A 71 -5.18 3.47 -2.38
N ARG A 72 -6.15 3.95 -1.60
CA ARG A 72 -7.08 3.09 -0.88
C ARG A 72 -8.37 3.01 -1.66
N VAL A 73 -8.69 1.82 -2.14
CA VAL A 73 -9.94 1.54 -2.85
C VAL A 73 -10.88 0.89 -1.88
N GLU A 74 -11.63 1.70 -1.12
CA GLU A 74 -12.70 1.15 -0.29
C GLU A 74 -13.70 0.46 -1.21
N GLU A 75 -13.87 -0.86 -1.06
CA GLU A 75 -15.02 -1.56 -1.63
C GLU A 75 -16.24 -0.81 -1.07
N ILE A 76 -17.05 -0.21 -1.95
CA ILE A 76 -18.31 0.42 -1.53
C ILE A 76 -19.07 -0.70 -0.85
N GLY A 77 -19.12 -0.65 0.48
CA GLY A 77 -19.89 -1.58 1.27
C GLY A 77 -21.32 -1.60 0.75
N ASP A 78 -21.99 -2.73 0.95
CA ASP A 78 -23.40 -3.00 0.67
C ASP A 78 -24.35 -2.09 1.50
N ASP A 79 -24.05 -0.78 1.58
CA ASP A 79 -24.66 0.29 2.37
C ASP A 79 -25.33 1.35 1.46
N GLU A 80 -25.85 0.92 0.30
CA GLU A 80 -26.85 1.68 -0.45
C GLU A 80 -27.99 0.76 -0.91
N LEU A 81 -28.84 0.34 0.03
CA LEU A 81 -30.25 0.05 -0.25
C LEU A 81 -31.15 0.52 0.90
N GLU A 82 -31.03 1.79 1.32
CA GLU A 82 -32.25 2.51 1.74
C GLU A 82 -33.05 2.82 0.48
N LEU A 83 -33.83 1.84 0.02
CA LEU A 83 -34.93 2.07 -0.91
C LEU A 83 -35.87 3.06 -0.22
N ASP A 84 -35.78 4.33 -0.62
CA ASP A 84 -36.85 5.29 -0.40
C ASP A 84 -38.11 4.72 -1.06
N GLU A 85 -38.94 4.04 -0.28
CA GLU A 85 -40.30 3.67 -0.66
C GLU A 85 -41.12 4.97 -0.71
N GLU A 86 -40.93 5.77 -1.76
CA GLU A 86 -41.92 6.78 -2.13
C GLU A 86 -43.21 6.08 -2.61
N GLU A 87 -44.34 6.62 -2.13
CA GLU A 87 -45.73 6.45 -2.60
C GLU A 87 -46.62 5.40 -1.90
N GLN A 88 -47.34 5.84 -0.84
CA GLN A 88 -48.82 5.78 -0.77
C GLN A 88 -49.41 6.98 -0.04
#